data_AF-A0A2N6MI28-F1
#
_entry.id   AF-A0A2N6MI28-F1
#
_cell.length_a   1.000
_cell.length_b   1.000
_cell.length_c   1.000
_cell.angle_alpha   90.00
_cell.angle_beta   90.00
_cell.angle_gamma   90.00
#
_symmetry.space_group_name_H-M   'P 1'
#
loop_
_entity.id
_entity.type
_entity.pdbx_description
1 polymer ?
#
loop_
_entity_poly.entity_id
_entity_poly.type
_entity_poly.pdbx_seq_one_letter_code
_entity_poly.pdbx_strand_id
1 'polypeptide(L)'
;MAEPEDKNNYRNPSQDVFKGIWEAKVVIAIAFIAVLVRLSYTNEQPTTVPTAQLVTTSEVANYPDELIGKTVTVRSRPLQRVGLSSFTVSDRRFFGGEPILVVNASGRPFDLPSDHENIIQVTGEVRNLAIPQIERQYNLSLQDQYYRNYINKPVIIARDIRLAPDSTAITLR
;
A
#
# COMPACT_ATOMS: atom_id res chain seq x y z
N MET A 1 -66.74 -2.60 31.25
CA MET A 1 -67.60 -3.79 31.08
C MET A 1 -67.20 -4.42 29.76
N ALA A 2 -66.68 -5.66 29.82
CA ALA A 2 -66.37 -6.58 28.72
C ALA A 2 -65.27 -6.18 27.70
N GLU A 3 -64.11 -6.84 27.88
CA GLU A 3 -63.30 -7.35 26.77
C GLU A 3 -64.00 -8.58 26.16
N PRO A 4 -63.80 -8.89 24.87
CA PRO A 4 -63.08 -10.14 24.57
C PRO A 4 -62.17 -10.09 23.31
N GLU A 5 -60.96 -10.63 23.48
CA GLU A 5 -60.36 -11.79 22.79
C GLU A 5 -60.67 -12.05 21.29
N ASP A 6 -59.60 -12.19 20.48
CA ASP A 6 -59.17 -13.46 19.83
C ASP A 6 -58.66 -13.35 18.38
N LYS A 7 -57.35 -13.61 18.25
CA LYS A 7 -56.57 -14.38 17.25
C LYS A 7 -56.90 -14.30 15.75
N ASN A 8 -55.84 -14.01 14.97
CA ASN A 8 -55.21 -14.89 13.95
C ASN A 8 -54.53 -14.02 12.86
N ASN A 9 -53.21 -13.92 12.80
CA ASN A 9 -52.24 -14.85 12.20
C ASN A 9 -51.94 -14.59 10.70
N TYR A 10 -50.66 -14.26 10.44
CA TYR A 10 -49.87 -14.24 9.19
C TYR A 10 -50.49 -13.82 7.84
N ARG A 11 -49.97 -12.71 7.29
CA ARG A 11 -49.06 -12.68 6.12
C ARG A 11 -48.82 -11.24 5.65
N ASN A 12 -47.57 -10.79 5.68
CA ASN A 12 -47.10 -9.81 4.69
C ASN A 12 -46.89 -10.59 3.38
N PRO A 13 -47.29 -10.07 2.21
CA PRO A 13 -46.45 -9.11 1.50
C PRO A 13 -47.24 -7.98 0.83
N SER A 14 -46.75 -6.75 1.01
CA SER A 14 -47.15 -5.58 0.24
C SER A 14 -46.81 -5.74 -1.23
N GLN A 15 -47.79 -6.16 -2.02
CA GLN A 15 -47.86 -5.91 -3.46
C GLN A 15 -49.33 -5.71 -3.80
N ASP A 16 -49.72 -4.47 -4.09
CA ASP A 16 -50.30 -4.20 -5.40
C ASP A 16 -50.51 -2.70 -5.62
N VAL A 17 -49.70 -2.18 -6.54
CA VAL A 17 -50.23 -1.56 -7.75
C VAL A 17 -51.31 -0.50 -7.48
N PHE A 18 -50.88 0.66 -6.97
CA PHE A 18 -51.60 1.91 -7.17
C PHE A 18 -51.68 2.21 -8.67
N LYS A 19 -52.72 1.65 -9.30
CA LYS A 19 -53.33 2.16 -10.52
C LYS A 19 -53.73 3.62 -10.30
N GLY A 20 -53.19 4.52 -11.11
CA GLY A 20 -53.82 5.81 -11.38
C GLY A 20 -53.07 7.04 -10.87
N ILE A 21 -52.01 7.42 -11.56
CA ILE A 21 -51.45 8.78 -11.58
C ILE A 21 -50.65 8.88 -12.89
N TRP A 22 -51.30 9.12 -14.02
CA TRP A 22 -51.69 10.43 -14.57
C TRP A 22 -50.46 11.33 -14.81
N GLU A 23 -50.32 11.78 -16.07
CA GLU A 23 -49.33 12.74 -16.61
C GLU A 23 -47.94 12.17 -16.96
N ALA A 24 -47.87 11.59 -18.16
CA ALA A 24 -46.70 11.04 -18.84
C ALA A 24 -45.65 12.08 -19.30
N LYS A 25 -45.35 13.09 -18.47
CA LYS A 25 -44.32 14.12 -18.81
C LYS A 25 -43.23 14.29 -17.76
N VAL A 26 -43.30 13.63 -16.59
CA VAL A 26 -42.27 13.74 -15.54
C VAL A 26 -41.33 12.52 -15.45
N VAL A 27 -41.72 11.36 -15.97
CA VAL A 27 -40.89 10.13 -15.89
C VAL A 27 -39.58 10.22 -16.68
N ILE A 28 -39.50 11.09 -17.69
CA ILE A 28 -38.28 11.24 -18.49
C ILE A 28 -37.15 11.93 -17.69
N ALA A 29 -37.46 12.73 -16.67
CA ALA A 29 -36.44 13.46 -15.92
C ALA A 29 -35.69 12.61 -14.88
N ILE A 30 -36.30 11.57 -14.30
CA ILE A 30 -35.67 10.77 -13.24
C ILE A 30 -34.73 9.70 -13.84
N ALA A 31 -35.03 9.18 -15.03
CA ALA A 31 -34.16 8.21 -15.70
C ALA A 31 -32.79 8.80 -16.12
N PHE A 32 -32.72 10.12 -16.36
CA PHE A 32 -31.46 10.78 -16.70
C PHE A 32 -30.53 11.00 -15.49
N ILE A 33 -31.08 11.23 -14.29
CA ILE A 33 -30.26 11.46 -13.09
C ILE A 33 -29.58 10.15 -12.64
N ALA A 34 -30.26 9.00 -12.73
CA ALA A 34 -29.66 7.71 -12.38
C ALA A 34 -28.49 7.32 -13.31
N VAL A 35 -28.55 7.72 -14.58
CA VAL A 35 -27.46 7.53 -15.54
C VAL A 35 -26.29 8.50 -15.29
N LEU A 36 -26.57 9.74 -14.89
CA LEU A 36 -25.52 10.71 -14.51
C LEU A 36 -24.80 10.31 -13.22
N VAL A 37 -25.50 9.75 -12.23
CA VAL A 37 -24.88 9.21 -11.02
C VAL A 37 -23.89 8.09 -11.34
N ARG A 38 -24.14 7.25 -12.36
CA ARG A 38 -23.16 6.25 -12.82
C ARG A 38 -21.96 6.82 -13.57
N LEU A 39 -22.04 8.04 -14.11
CA LEU A 39 -20.87 8.71 -14.68
C LEU A 39 -20.03 9.41 -13.61
N SER A 40 -20.61 9.87 -12.49
CA SER A 40 -19.82 10.45 -11.38
C SER A 40 -19.11 9.40 -10.52
N TYR A 41 -19.54 8.14 -10.56
CA TYR A 41 -18.72 7.00 -10.10
C TYR A 41 -17.82 6.47 -11.23
N THR A 42 -17.34 7.33 -12.15
CA THR A 42 -16.20 6.93 -12.97
C THR A 42 -15.07 6.64 -12.02
N ASN A 43 -14.87 5.34 -11.84
CA ASN A 43 -13.64 4.67 -11.47
C ASN A 43 -12.49 5.67 -11.56
N GLU A 44 -11.89 5.98 -10.41
CA GLU A 44 -10.53 6.46 -10.37
C GLU A 44 -9.72 5.39 -11.09
N GLN A 45 -9.57 5.56 -12.41
CA GLN A 45 -8.67 4.75 -13.21
C GLN A 45 -7.33 4.94 -12.51
N PRO A 46 -6.77 3.91 -11.84
CA PRO A 46 -5.45 4.08 -11.25
C PRO A 46 -4.56 4.37 -12.43
N THR A 47 -4.08 5.60 -12.53
CA THR A 47 -3.19 6.05 -13.58
C THR A 47 -2.09 4.99 -13.69
N THR A 48 -2.04 4.26 -14.80
CA THR A 48 -1.13 3.12 -15.02
C THR A 48 0.31 3.57 -15.27
N VAL A 49 0.76 4.58 -14.55
CA VAL A 49 2.16 4.62 -14.10
C VAL A 49 2.20 3.59 -12.95
N PRO A 50 3.08 2.59 -12.93
CA PRO A 50 3.34 1.81 -11.73
C PRO A 50 3.85 2.78 -10.65
N THR A 51 2.91 3.43 -9.97
CA THR A 51 3.16 4.33 -8.86
C THR A 51 3.56 3.40 -7.74
N ALA A 52 4.84 3.46 -7.37
CA ALA A 52 5.39 2.62 -6.32
C ALA A 52 4.51 2.75 -5.07
N GLN A 53 3.87 1.66 -4.67
CA GLN A 53 2.92 1.65 -3.55
C GLN A 53 3.65 2.08 -2.28
N LEU A 54 3.15 3.09 -1.57
CA LEU A 54 3.68 3.45 -0.26
C LEU A 54 3.28 2.36 0.73
N VAL A 55 4.28 1.68 1.29
CA VAL A 55 4.10 0.61 2.28
C VAL A 55 5.04 0.84 3.46
N THR A 56 4.78 0.16 4.56
CA THR A 56 5.64 0.09 5.74
C THR A 56 6.61 -1.08 5.65
N THR A 57 7.70 -1.04 6.41
CA THR A 57 8.63 -2.18 6.50
C THR A 57 7.97 -3.40 7.12
N SER A 58 7.01 -3.19 8.03
CA SER A 58 6.23 -4.26 8.65
C SER A 58 5.35 -4.98 7.63
N GLU A 59 4.76 -4.28 6.67
CA GLU A 59 4.01 -4.93 5.58
C GLU A 59 4.93 -5.77 4.69
N VAL A 60 6.13 -5.27 4.38
CA VAL A 60 7.14 -6.03 3.62
C VAL A 60 7.57 -7.30 4.37
N ALA A 61 7.66 -7.25 5.71
CA ALA A 61 8.03 -8.39 6.54
C ALA A 61 6.90 -9.41 6.70
N ASN A 62 5.67 -8.93 6.96
CA ASN A 62 4.55 -9.78 7.37
C ASN A 62 3.69 -10.27 6.20
N TYR A 63 3.66 -9.54 5.09
CA TYR A 63 2.88 -9.86 3.90
C TYR A 63 3.76 -9.89 2.63
N PRO A 64 4.88 -10.64 2.64
CA PRO A 64 5.83 -10.63 1.53
C PRO A 64 5.20 -11.18 0.23
N ASP A 65 4.33 -12.18 0.31
CA ASP A 65 3.70 -12.80 -0.86
C ASP A 65 2.84 -11.81 -1.67
N GLU A 66 2.25 -10.82 -1.00
CA GLU A 66 1.46 -9.77 -1.65
C GLU A 66 2.33 -8.70 -2.33
N LEU A 67 3.61 -8.60 -1.94
CA LEU A 67 4.51 -7.52 -2.34
C LEU A 67 5.67 -8.00 -3.22
N ILE A 68 6.02 -9.28 -3.21
CA ILE A 68 7.07 -9.84 -4.07
C ILE A 68 6.79 -9.51 -5.54
N GLY A 69 7.81 -9.03 -6.24
CA GLY A 69 7.74 -8.59 -7.63
C GLY A 69 7.11 -7.20 -7.83
N LYS A 70 6.55 -6.59 -6.78
CA LYS A 70 6.01 -5.23 -6.84
C LYS A 70 7.07 -4.19 -6.52
N THR A 71 6.94 -3.04 -7.16
CA THR A 71 7.71 -1.85 -6.80
C THR A 71 6.99 -1.11 -5.68
N VAL A 72 7.69 -0.92 -4.56
CA VAL A 72 7.16 -0.23 -3.37
C VAL A 72 8.03 0.95 -3.01
N THR A 73 7.45 1.88 -2.26
CA THR A 73 8.15 2.96 -1.58
C THR A 73 7.97 2.78 -0.08
N VAL A 74 9.07 2.82 0.67
CA VAL A 74 9.08 2.78 2.14
C VAL A 74 9.71 4.05 2.67
N ARG A 75 9.08 4.66 3.67
CA ARG A 75 9.64 5.78 4.45
C ARG A 75 10.00 5.25 5.84
N SER A 76 11.28 5.11 6.14
CA SER A 76 11.72 4.41 7.35
C SER A 76 13.06 4.92 7.85
N ARG A 77 13.41 4.55 9.08
CA ARG A 77 14.72 4.91 9.65
C ARG A 77 15.79 3.92 9.18
N PRO A 78 16.97 4.40 8.78
CA PRO A 78 18.13 3.54 8.64
C PRO A 78 18.59 3.06 10.02
N LEU A 79 18.88 1.76 10.13
CA LEU A 79 19.36 1.16 11.37
C LEU A 79 20.86 0.88 11.32
N GLN A 80 21.30 -0.03 10.45
CA GLN A 80 22.72 -0.38 10.35
C GLN A 80 23.13 -0.73 8.94
N ARG A 81 24.39 -0.47 8.61
CA ARG A 81 25.00 -0.93 7.37
C ARG A 81 25.31 -2.43 7.50
N VAL A 82 24.93 -3.20 6.48
CA VAL A 82 25.19 -4.65 6.41
C VAL A 82 26.35 -4.95 5.47
N GLY A 83 26.49 -4.16 4.41
CA GLY A 83 27.57 -4.29 3.43
C GLY A 83 27.79 -2.97 2.68
N LEU A 84 28.70 -2.97 1.70
CA LEU A 84 29.05 -1.76 0.94
C LEU A 84 27.84 -1.12 0.24
N SER A 85 26.91 -1.95 -0.24
CA SER A 85 25.72 -1.52 -0.98
C SER A 85 24.43 -1.93 -0.26
N SER A 86 24.44 -2.14 1.06
CA SER A 86 23.22 -2.58 1.76
C SER A 86 23.16 -2.16 3.22
N PHE A 87 21.94 -1.95 3.70
CA PHE A 87 21.64 -1.54 5.06
C PHE A 87 20.26 -2.03 5.46
N THR A 88 19.94 -2.01 6.75
CA THR A 88 18.60 -2.32 7.24
C THR A 88 17.80 -1.07 7.55
N VAL A 89 16.48 -1.19 7.38
CA VAL A 89 15.51 -0.15 7.73
C VAL A 89 14.40 -0.72 8.61
N SER A 90 13.82 0.13 9.45
CA SER A 90 12.68 -0.22 10.28
C SER A 90 11.76 0.99 10.51
N ASP A 91 10.47 0.72 10.67
CA ASP A 91 9.45 1.71 10.98
C ASP A 91 9.54 2.17 12.45
N ARG A 92 9.28 3.45 12.73
CA ARG A 92 9.13 3.98 14.09
C ARG A 92 7.86 3.47 14.77
N ARG A 93 6.78 3.28 14.00
CA ARG A 93 5.42 3.07 14.53
C ARG A 93 5.23 1.71 15.18
N PHE A 94 6.04 0.73 14.78
CA PHE A 94 5.97 -0.64 15.25
C PHE A 94 7.27 -1.01 15.97
N PHE A 95 7.33 -0.73 17.27
CA PHE A 95 8.40 -1.23 18.13
C PHE A 95 8.42 -2.76 18.08
N GLY A 96 9.50 -3.35 17.58
CA GLY A 96 9.68 -4.81 17.48
C GLY A 96 9.47 -5.40 16.07
N GLY A 97 9.20 -4.59 15.05
CA GLY A 97 9.17 -5.08 13.66
C GLY A 97 10.53 -5.58 13.18
N GLU A 98 10.55 -6.70 12.45
CA GLU A 98 11.78 -7.23 11.86
C GLU A 98 12.38 -6.21 10.86
N PRO A 99 13.67 -5.83 11.02
CA PRO A 99 14.33 -4.94 10.08
C PRO A 99 14.39 -5.53 8.67
N ILE A 100 14.02 -4.73 7.68
CA ILE A 100 14.10 -5.13 6.27
C ILE A 100 15.46 -4.76 5.72
N LEU A 101 16.10 -5.71 5.02
CA LEU A 101 17.32 -5.45 4.27
C LEU A 101 17.00 -4.69 2.98
N VAL A 102 17.71 -3.59 2.77
CA VAL A 102 17.71 -2.82 1.54
C VAL A 102 19.04 -3.05 0.83
N VAL A 103 18.97 -3.47 -0.42
CA VAL A 103 20.12 -3.58 -1.33
C VAL A 103 20.07 -2.42 -2.30
N ASN A 104 21.07 -1.56 -2.25
CA ASN A 104 21.22 -0.42 -3.16
C ASN A 104 21.65 -0.91 -4.54
N ALA A 105 20.69 -0.95 -5.47
CA ALA A 105 20.89 -1.27 -6.87
C ALA A 105 20.67 -0.03 -7.77
N SER A 106 20.67 1.17 -7.20
CA SER A 106 20.47 2.43 -7.93
C SER A 106 21.66 2.83 -8.83
N GLY A 107 22.81 2.16 -8.66
CA GLY A 107 24.07 2.53 -9.29
C GLY A 107 24.74 3.77 -8.71
N ARG A 108 24.15 4.39 -7.67
CA ARG A 108 24.70 5.54 -6.96
C ARG A 108 25.02 5.17 -5.52
N PRO A 109 26.19 5.51 -4.98
CA PRO A 109 26.44 5.34 -3.55
C PRO A 109 25.45 6.20 -2.76
N PHE A 110 25.01 5.66 -1.61
CA PHE A 110 24.15 6.38 -0.68
C PHE A 110 24.82 6.40 0.69
N ASP A 111 25.15 7.59 1.17
CA ASP A 111 25.70 7.78 2.49
C ASP A 111 24.59 7.70 3.53
N LEU A 112 24.56 6.56 4.21
CA LEU A 112 23.60 6.30 5.27
C LEU A 112 23.79 7.32 6.41
N PRO A 113 22.75 8.10 6.78
CA PRO A 113 22.83 9.04 7.89
C PRO A 113 23.24 8.33 9.18
N SER A 114 24.21 8.88 9.91
CA SER A 114 24.64 8.33 11.20
C SER A 114 23.62 8.59 12.31
N ASP A 115 22.78 9.61 12.13
CA ASP A 115 21.71 9.94 13.03
C ASP A 115 20.43 9.19 12.64
N HIS A 116 19.98 8.32 13.55
CA HIS A 116 18.76 7.52 13.43
C HIS A 116 17.47 8.35 13.47
N GLU A 117 17.55 9.66 13.70
CA GLU A 117 16.39 10.53 13.62
C GLU A 117 15.93 10.78 12.19
N ASN A 118 16.87 10.75 11.24
CA ASN A 118 16.61 10.99 9.83
C ASN A 118 15.78 9.87 9.21
N ILE A 119 14.73 10.25 8.48
CA ILE A 119 13.93 9.33 7.69
C ILE A 119 14.49 9.29 6.28
N ILE A 120 14.65 8.08 5.74
CA ILE A 120 14.96 7.88 4.32
C ILE A 120 13.71 7.38 3.60
N GLN A 121 13.60 7.76 2.34
CA GLN A 121 12.68 7.16 1.40
C GLN A 121 13.46 6.20 0.51
N VAL A 122 13.03 4.95 0.47
CA VAL A 122 13.58 3.90 -0.38
C VAL A 122 12.48 3.48 -1.35
N THR A 123 12.77 3.54 -2.65
CA THR A 123 11.88 3.03 -3.69
C THR A 123 12.58 1.88 -4.40
N GLY A 124 11.92 0.73 -4.51
CA GLY A 124 12.55 -0.50 -4.99
C GLY A 124 11.57 -1.64 -5.21
N GLU A 125 12.06 -2.73 -5.76
CA GLU A 125 11.29 -3.96 -5.92
C GLU A 125 11.44 -4.86 -4.69
N VAL A 126 10.34 -5.42 -4.19
CA VAL A 126 10.41 -6.42 -3.12
C VAL A 126 10.69 -7.79 -3.74
N ARG A 127 11.72 -8.47 -3.25
CA ARG A 127 12.11 -9.81 -3.73
C ARG A 127 12.72 -10.62 -2.60
N ASN A 128 12.73 -11.94 -2.73
CA ASN A 128 13.53 -12.77 -1.82
C ASN A 128 15.02 -12.60 -2.12
N LEU A 129 15.85 -12.58 -1.07
CA LEU A 129 17.28 -12.44 -1.23
C LEU A 129 17.87 -13.69 -1.92
N ALA A 130 18.33 -13.49 -3.15
CA ALA A 130 19.09 -14.47 -3.94
C ALA A 130 20.40 -13.81 -4.41
N ILE A 131 21.45 -13.93 -3.60
CA ILE A 131 22.74 -13.24 -3.80
C ILE A 131 23.27 -13.42 -5.23
N PRO A 132 23.42 -14.65 -5.78
CA PRO A 132 24.02 -14.82 -7.10
C PRO A 132 23.20 -14.18 -8.23
N GLN A 133 21.88 -14.05 -8.06
CA GLN A 133 21.02 -13.42 -9.04
C GLN A 133 21.15 -11.89 -8.99
N ILE A 134 21.17 -11.32 -7.78
CA ILE A 134 21.25 -9.88 -7.55
C ILE A 134 22.62 -9.35 -8.00
N GLU A 135 23.71 -10.04 -7.64
CA GLU A 135 25.06 -9.66 -8.07
C GLU A 135 25.18 -9.62 -9.60
N ARG A 136 24.69 -10.65 -10.29
CA ARG A 136 24.71 -10.72 -11.76
C ARG A 136 23.84 -9.66 -12.41
N GLN A 137 22.65 -9.41 -11.89
CA GLN A 137 21.68 -8.50 -12.49
C GLN A 137 22.08 -7.03 -12.32
N TYR A 138 22.67 -6.67 -11.18
CA TYR A 138 22.97 -5.28 -10.82
C TYR A 138 24.46 -4.96 -10.73
N ASN A 139 25.33 -5.91 -11.11
CA ASN A 139 26.79 -5.80 -11.04
C ASN A 139 27.27 -5.38 -9.64
N LEU A 140 26.71 -6.02 -8.62
CA LEU A 140 27.04 -5.78 -7.20
C LEU A 140 27.96 -6.89 -6.67
N SER A 141 28.67 -6.59 -5.58
CA SER A 141 29.42 -7.58 -4.80
C SER A 141 28.86 -7.63 -3.37
N LEU A 142 28.10 -8.68 -3.08
CA LEU A 142 27.46 -8.95 -1.81
C LEU A 142 28.19 -10.12 -1.15
N GLN A 143 29.00 -9.82 -0.13
CA GLN A 143 29.76 -10.86 0.56
C GLN A 143 28.86 -11.71 1.46
N ASP A 144 28.68 -12.99 1.11
CA ASP A 144 27.80 -13.96 1.79
C ASP A 144 27.81 -13.89 3.33
N GLN A 145 28.99 -13.67 3.94
CA GLN A 145 29.17 -13.58 5.39
C GLN A 145 28.23 -12.57 6.07
N TYR A 146 27.89 -11.46 5.41
CA TYR A 146 27.03 -10.42 5.97
C TYR A 146 25.53 -10.70 5.79
N TYR A 147 25.19 -11.60 4.86
CA TYR A 147 23.82 -11.79 4.41
C TYR A 147 23.18 -13.09 4.89
N ARG A 148 23.91 -13.94 5.63
CA ARG A 148 23.45 -15.27 6.08
C ARG A 148 22.09 -15.25 6.77
N ASN A 149 21.80 -14.21 7.55
CA ASN A 149 20.55 -14.05 8.29
C ASN A 149 19.38 -13.54 7.43
N TYR A 150 19.64 -13.16 6.18
CA TYR A 150 18.68 -12.57 5.24
C TYR A 150 18.41 -13.46 4.03
N ILE A 151 19.10 -14.60 3.90
CA ILE A 151 18.88 -15.55 2.79
C ILE A 151 17.42 -16.02 2.81
N ASN A 152 16.77 -16.02 1.63
CA ASN A 152 15.35 -16.35 1.44
C ASN A 152 14.35 -15.44 2.18
N LYS A 153 14.80 -14.33 2.79
CA LYS A 153 13.90 -13.32 3.38
C LYS A 153 13.51 -12.27 2.35
N PRO A 154 12.36 -11.60 2.52
CA PRO A 154 12.00 -10.46 1.68
C PRO A 154 12.98 -9.31 1.90
N VAL A 155 13.47 -8.76 0.79
CA VAL A 155 14.39 -7.62 0.74
C VAL A 155 13.91 -6.63 -0.31
N ILE A 156 14.37 -5.39 -0.18
CA ILE A 156 14.04 -4.34 -1.14
C ILE A 156 15.26 -4.07 -2.00
N ILE A 157 15.13 -4.32 -3.30
CA ILE A 157 16.12 -3.97 -4.31
C ILE A 157 15.86 -2.52 -4.71
N ALA A 158 16.59 -1.61 -4.06
CA ALA A 158 16.37 -0.17 -4.19
C ALA A 158 16.92 0.37 -5.50
N ARG A 159 16.06 1.07 -6.24
CA ARG A 159 16.43 1.83 -7.45
C ARG A 159 16.60 3.32 -7.17
N ASP A 160 15.99 3.81 -6.09
CA ASP A 160 16.12 5.19 -5.61
C ASP A 160 16.17 5.19 -4.08
N ILE A 161 17.10 5.97 -3.53
CA ILE A 161 17.28 6.15 -2.09
C ILE A 161 17.57 7.63 -1.86
N ARG A 162 16.77 8.26 -1.02
CA ARG A 162 16.89 9.68 -0.71
C ARG A 162 16.51 9.96 0.73
N LEU A 163 17.03 11.06 1.28
CA LEU A 163 16.49 11.62 2.51
C LEU A 163 15.02 11.99 2.27
N ALA A 164 14.15 11.57 3.18
CA ALA A 164 12.76 12.00 3.13
C ALA A 164 12.71 13.45 3.63
N PRO A 165 11.95 14.34 2.95
CA PRO A 165 11.74 15.69 3.46
C PRO A 165 11.05 15.61 4.82
N ASP A 166 11.51 16.43 5.77
CA ASP A 166 10.86 16.59 7.05
C ASP A 166 9.44 17.11 6.81
N SER A 167 8.45 16.39 7.34
CA SER A 167 7.03 16.75 7.21
C SER A 167 6.67 18.03 8.00
N THR A 168 7.65 18.77 8.54
CA THR A 168 7.46 20.02 9.29
C THR A 168 7.24 21.24 8.39
N ALA A 169 7.31 21.09 7.07
CA ALA A 169 6.87 22.13 6.13
C ALA A 169 5.34 22.15 5.99
N ILE A 170 4.61 22.39 7.08
CA ILE A 170 3.31 23.06 6.96
C ILE A 170 3.64 24.53 6.71
N THR A 171 3.89 24.89 5.46
CA THR A 171 3.90 26.29 5.05
C THR A 171 2.47 26.80 5.22
N LEU A 172 2.22 27.50 6.32
CA LEU A 172 1.07 28.36 6.47
C LEU A 172 1.15 29.38 5.33
N ARG A 173 0.24 29.30 4.36
CA ARG A 173 0.08 30.30 3.31
C ARG A 173 -1.26 30.98 3.48
#